data_AF-A0A0G1WD61-F1
#
_entry.id   AF-A0A0G1WD61-F1
#
_cell.length_a   1.000
_cell.length_b   1.000
_cell.length_c   1.000
_cell.angle_alpha   90.00
_cell.angle_beta   90.00
_cell.angle_gamma   90.00
#
_symmetry.space_group_name_H-M   'P 1'
#
loop_
_entity.id
_entity.type
_entity.pdbx_description
1 polymer ?
#
loop_
_entity_poly.entity_id
_entity_poly.type
_entity_poly.pdbx_seq_one_letter_code
_entity_poly.pdbx_strand_id
1 'polypeptide(L)'
;MGQKINPKGFRIGPVFGWESRWFADDRRYKEFFMVDVKLREVLFEKLKNAGLAQVEIERSINKIKVTLHVARPGVVIGRGGSGLEDLKKSIEKFMTSIDKKKDLQGRAGHGGRSQRRQNTFSRQNCRCRNSPS
;
A
#
# COMPACT_ATOMS: atom_id res chain seq x y z
N MET A 1 3.29 13.05 -37.25
CA MET A 1 2.29 12.33 -36.42
C MET A 1 2.75 12.41 -34.96
N GLY A 2 2.13 13.26 -34.14
CA GLY A 2 2.55 13.51 -32.76
C GLY A 2 1.88 12.55 -31.76
N GLN A 3 2.61 12.13 -30.73
CA GLN A 3 2.04 11.31 -29.66
C GLN A 3 1.05 12.15 -28.83
N LYS A 4 -0.18 11.66 -28.70
CA LYS A 4 -1.22 12.31 -27.89
C LYS A 4 -1.19 11.76 -26.46
N ILE A 5 -1.31 12.66 -25.49
CA ILE A 5 -1.38 12.31 -24.06
C ILE A 5 -2.79 11.89 -23.66
N ASN A 6 -2.91 11.06 -22.62
CA ASN A 6 -4.20 10.75 -22.00
C ASN A 6 -4.82 12.03 -21.40
N PRO A 7 -6.02 12.45 -21.86
CA PRO A 7 -6.66 13.68 -21.42
C PRO A 7 -7.10 13.68 -19.95
N LYS A 8 -7.33 12.50 -19.36
CA LYS A 8 -7.65 12.38 -17.92
C LYS A 8 -6.43 12.69 -17.07
N GLY A 9 -5.29 12.06 -17.39
CA GLY A 9 -4.03 12.25 -16.68
C GLY A 9 -3.53 13.68 -16.72
N PHE A 10 -3.65 14.33 -17.88
CA PHE A 10 -3.28 15.74 -18.04
C PHE A 10 -4.10 16.70 -17.19
N ARG A 11 -5.32 16.32 -16.77
CA ARG A 11 -6.28 17.18 -16.06
C ARG A 11 -6.51 16.75 -14.60
N ILE A 12 -5.62 15.94 -14.02
CA ILE A 12 -5.66 15.59 -12.60
C ILE A 12 -5.27 16.82 -11.77
N GLY A 13 -6.06 17.14 -10.75
CA GLY A 13 -5.86 18.28 -9.85
C GLY A 13 -6.94 19.35 -10.00
N PRO A 14 -6.94 20.17 -11.08
CA PRO A 14 -7.90 21.26 -11.23
C PRO A 14 -9.33 20.81 -11.58
N VAL A 15 -9.48 19.75 -12.37
CA VAL A 15 -10.79 19.31 -12.91
C VAL A 15 -11.14 17.91 -12.40
N PHE A 16 -10.21 16.95 -12.51
CA PHE A 16 -10.44 15.60 -12.03
C PHE A 16 -9.72 15.35 -10.70
N GLY A 17 -10.43 14.76 -9.75
CA GLY A 17 -9.87 14.29 -8.49
C GLY A 17 -9.18 12.94 -8.63
N TRP A 18 -8.44 12.57 -7.58
CA TRP A 18 -7.85 11.23 -7.45
C TRP A 18 -8.90 10.21 -7.03
N GLU A 19 -8.82 9.02 -7.63
CA GLU A 19 -9.62 7.85 -7.24
C GLU A 19 -9.11 7.18 -5.96
N SER A 20 -7.82 7.32 -5.63
CA SER A 20 -7.27 6.91 -4.33
C SER A 20 -6.78 8.15 -3.60
N ARG A 21 -7.36 8.44 -2.43
CA ARG A 21 -7.00 9.58 -1.58
C ARG A 21 -6.50 9.07 -0.24
N TRP A 22 -5.18 8.92 -0.14
CA TRP A 22 -4.53 8.52 1.10
C TRP A 22 -3.04 8.87 1.08
N PHE A 23 -2.44 8.90 2.26
CA PHE A 23 -1.01 9.12 2.45
C PHE A 23 -0.41 7.95 3.23
N ALA A 24 0.81 7.55 2.89
CA ALA A 24 1.55 6.55 3.63
C ALA A 24 3.05 6.81 3.52
N ASP A 25 3.81 6.32 4.51
CA ASP A 25 5.27 6.31 4.46
C ASP A 25 5.77 5.44 3.29
N ASP A 26 6.94 5.79 2.75
CA ASP A 26 7.57 5.10 1.61
C ASP A 26 7.65 3.57 1.80
N ARG A 27 7.91 3.11 3.03
CA ARG A 27 8.03 1.68 3.35
C ARG A 27 6.70 0.94 3.20
N ARG A 28 5.57 1.59 3.48
CA ARG A 28 4.22 0.97 3.48
C ARG A 28 3.46 1.26 2.19
N TYR A 29 3.87 2.29 1.44
CA TYR A 29 3.20 2.71 0.21
C TYR A 29 3.04 1.56 -0.79
N LYS A 30 4.12 0.84 -1.09
CA LYS A 30 4.11 -0.29 -2.04
C LYS A 30 3.09 -1.37 -1.66
N GLU A 31 2.99 -1.65 -0.36
CA GLU A 31 2.10 -2.69 0.16
C GLU A 31 0.64 -2.26 0.04
N PHE A 32 0.32 -1.04 0.44
CA PHE A 32 -1.04 -0.50 0.32
C PHE A 32 -1.48 -0.34 -1.13
N PHE A 33 -0.58 0.08 -2.02
CA PHE A 33 -0.84 0.14 -3.45
C PHE A 33 -1.17 -1.23 -4.03
N MET A 34 -0.39 -2.27 -3.70
CA MET A 34 -0.66 -3.62 -4.19
C MET A 34 -2.01 -4.18 -3.68
N VAL A 35 -2.38 -3.86 -2.44
CA VAL A 35 -3.69 -4.21 -1.88
C VAL A 35 -4.80 -3.51 -2.65
N ASP A 36 -4.65 -2.21 -2.91
CA ASP A 36 -5.65 -1.40 -3.63
C ASP A 36 -5.90 -1.90 -5.06
N VAL A 37 -4.86 -2.32 -5.79
CA VAL A 37 -5.01 -2.88 -7.15
C VAL A 37 -5.86 -4.15 -7.12
N LYS A 38 -5.51 -5.09 -6.24
CA LYS A 38 -6.26 -6.35 -6.10
C LYS A 38 -7.69 -6.13 -5.63
N LEU A 39 -7.88 -5.19 -4.70
CA LEU A 39 -9.21 -4.84 -4.21
C LEU A 39 -10.10 -4.35 -5.35
N ARG A 40 -9.56 -3.50 -6.25
CA ARG A 40 -10.29 -3.03 -7.44
C ARG A 40 -10.66 -4.18 -8.36
N GLU A 41 -9.73 -5.07 -8.68
CA GLU A 41 -9.99 -6.24 -9.55
C GLU A 41 -11.16 -7.09 -9.01
N VAL A 42 -11.13 -7.42 -7.72
CA VAL A 42 -12.18 -8.22 -7.08
C VAL A 42 -13.52 -7.50 -7.06
N LEU A 43 -13.53 -6.18 -6.83
CA LEU A 43 -14.76 -5.38 -6.87
C LEU A 43 -15.35 -5.34 -8.27
N PHE A 44 -14.52 -5.14 -9.31
CA PHE A 44 -14.95 -5.17 -10.69
C PHE A 44 -15.53 -6.53 -11.08
N GLU A 45 -14.95 -7.64 -10.62
CA GLU A 45 -15.46 -8.98 -10.88
C GLU A 45 -16.81 -9.26 -10.20
N LYS A 46 -16.95 -8.89 -8.93
CA LYS A 46 -18.19 -9.12 -8.17
C LYS A 46 -19.34 -8.24 -8.64
N LEU A 47 -19.05 -7.02 -9.06
CA LEU A 47 -20.05 -5.99 -9.38
C LEU A 47 -20.28 -5.83 -10.90
N LYS A 48 -19.86 -6.80 -11.73
CA LYS A 48 -20.11 -6.79 -13.18
C LYS A 48 -21.57 -6.53 -13.53
N ASN A 49 -22.49 -7.14 -12.78
CA ASN A 49 -23.93 -7.03 -13.02
C ASN A 49 -24.51 -5.66 -12.62
N ALA A 50 -23.88 -4.95 -11.68
CA ALA A 50 -24.35 -3.66 -11.17
C ALA A 50 -23.94 -2.47 -12.03
N GLY A 51 -22.95 -2.64 -12.91
CA GLY A 51 -22.41 -1.56 -13.75
C GLY A 51 -21.62 -0.54 -12.93
N LEU A 52 -20.43 -0.95 -12.49
CA LEU A 52 -19.54 -0.13 -11.68
C LEU A 52 -18.78 0.88 -12.55
N ALA A 53 -18.90 2.17 -12.23
CA ALA A 53 -18.33 3.26 -13.03
C ALA A 53 -16.98 3.75 -12.48
N GLN A 54 -16.89 3.93 -11.16
CA GLN A 54 -15.69 4.44 -10.49
C GLN A 54 -15.61 3.91 -9.05
N VAL A 55 -14.39 3.63 -8.58
CA VAL A 55 -14.10 3.23 -7.20
C VAL A 55 -13.20 4.28 -6.56
N GLU A 56 -13.72 4.94 -5.53
CA GLU A 56 -12.95 5.86 -4.72
C GLU A 56 -12.53 5.19 -3.40
N ILE A 57 -11.24 5.25 -3.09
CA ILE A 57 -10.66 4.67 -1.87
C ILE A 57 -10.05 5.78 -1.04
N GLU A 58 -10.60 6.01 0.14
CA GLU A 58 -10.05 6.90 1.15
C GLU A 58 -9.53 6.07 2.31
N ARG A 59 -8.26 6.29 2.70
CA ARG A 59 -7.69 5.64 3.88
C ARG A 59 -7.40 6.69 4.95
N SER A 60 -8.01 6.52 6.10
CA SER A 60 -7.67 7.20 7.35
C SER A 60 -6.90 6.23 8.25
N ILE A 61 -6.27 6.74 9.31
CA ILE A 61 -5.42 5.94 10.21
C ILE A 61 -6.13 4.69 10.74
N ASN A 62 -7.42 4.81 11.06
CA ASN A 62 -8.20 3.73 11.69
C ASN A 62 -9.28 3.13 10.78
N LYS A 63 -9.53 3.70 9.60
CA LYS A 63 -10.70 3.36 8.79
C LYS A 63 -10.37 3.44 7.30
N ILE A 64 -10.87 2.49 6.55
CA ILE A 64 -10.80 2.50 5.09
C ILE A 64 -12.23 2.69 4.59
N LYS A 65 -12.46 3.77 3.84
CA LYS A 65 -13.74 4.09 3.23
C LYS A 65 -13.62 3.80 1.73
N VAL A 66 -14.53 2.96 1.23
CA VAL A 66 -14.64 2.64 -0.19
C VAL A 66 -15.96 3.19 -0.67
N THR A 67 -15.91 4.16 -1.57
CA THR A 67 -17.08 4.77 -2.20
C THR A 67 -17.22 4.20 -3.61
N LEU A 68 -18.35 3.56 -3.87
CA LEU A 68 -18.64 2.91 -5.14
C LEU A 68 -19.65 3.75 -5.92
N HIS A 69 -19.27 4.20 -7.11
CA HIS A 69 -20.18 4.85 -8.05
C HIS A 69 -20.74 3.79 -8.98
N VAL A 70 -22.03 3.49 -8.85
CA VAL A 70 -22.70 2.39 -9.54
C VAL A 70 -23.93 2.88 -10.29
N ALA A 71 -24.18 2.34 -11.48
CA ALA A 71 -25.35 2.68 -12.28
C ALA A 71 -26.65 2.12 -11.67
N ARG A 72 -26.59 0.92 -11.06
CA ARG A 72 -27.74 0.23 -10.47
C ARG A 72 -27.50 -0.09 -8.99
N PRO A 73 -27.72 0.85 -8.07
CA PRO A 73 -27.46 0.62 -6.64
C PRO A 73 -28.35 -0.48 -6.03
N GLY A 74 -29.58 -0.68 -6.54
CA GLY A 74 -30.48 -1.71 -6.03
C GLY A 74 -29.95 -3.14 -6.16
N VAL A 75 -29.15 -3.43 -7.20
CA VAL A 75 -28.52 -4.75 -7.40
C VAL A 75 -27.40 -4.99 -6.39
N VAL A 76 -26.72 -3.93 -5.95
CA VAL A 76 -25.60 -3.99 -5.00
C VAL A 76 -26.08 -4.20 -3.56
N ILE A 77 -27.17 -3.52 -3.20
CA ILE A 77 -27.74 -3.60 -1.84
C ILE A 77 -28.47 -4.94 -1.64
N GLY A 78 -29.15 -5.43 -2.69
CA GLY A 78 -29.95 -6.67 -2.63
C GLY A 78 -31.23 -6.51 -1.79
N ARG A 79 -31.89 -7.63 -1.48
CA ARG A 79 -33.10 -7.61 -0.63
C ARG A 79 -32.68 -7.44 0.84
N GLY A 80 -33.19 -6.39 1.49
CA GLY A 80 -32.96 -6.13 2.92
C GLY A 80 -31.51 -5.77 3.30
N GLY A 81 -30.67 -5.35 2.35
CA GLY A 81 -29.28 -4.96 2.63
C GLY A 81 -28.28 -6.11 2.75
N SER A 82 -28.71 -7.35 2.47
CA SER A 82 -27.85 -8.55 2.51
C SER A 82 -26.58 -8.42 1.66
N GLY A 83 -26.68 -7.82 0.46
CA GLY A 83 -25.54 -7.64 -0.44
C GLY A 83 -24.46 -6.72 0.13
N LEU A 84 -24.85 -5.70 0.91
CA LEU A 84 -23.89 -4.80 1.54
C LEU A 84 -23.07 -5.51 2.63
N GLU A 85 -23.73 -6.32 3.45
CA GLU A 85 -23.08 -7.12 4.50
C GLU A 85 -22.11 -8.15 3.92
N ASP A 86 -22.50 -8.82 2.84
CA ASP A 86 -21.64 -9.81 2.17
C ASP A 86 -20.41 -9.19 1.50
N LEU A 87 -20.58 -7.99 0.91
CA LEU A 87 -19.47 -7.21 0.36
C LEU A 87 -18.51 -6.77 1.48
N LYS A 88 -19.04 -6.27 2.59
CA LYS A 88 -18.22 -5.85 3.74
C LYS A 88 -17.40 -7.02 4.29
N LYS A 89 -18.05 -8.16 4.57
CA LYS A 89 -17.37 -9.39 5.03
C LYS A 89 -16.32 -9.87 4.05
N SER A 90 -16.59 -9.76 2.75
CA SER A 90 -15.62 -10.13 1.71
C SER A 90 -14.36 -9.26 1.75
N ILE A 91 -14.52 -7.95 1.92
CA ILE A 91 -13.40 -6.99 1.96
C ILE A 91 -12.59 -7.20 3.24
N GLU A 92 -13.25 -7.37 4.40
CA GLU A 92 -12.58 -7.65 5.68
C GLU A 92 -11.75 -8.94 5.64
N LYS A 93 -12.29 -10.01 5.04
CA LYS A 93 -11.55 -11.26 4.80
C LYS A 93 -10.32 -11.03 3.91
N PHE A 94 -10.46 -10.24 2.85
CA PHE A 94 -9.36 -9.91 1.95
C PHE A 94 -8.24 -9.17 2.69
N MET A 95 -8.57 -8.16 3.48
CA MET A 95 -7.58 -7.41 4.28
C MET A 95 -6.84 -8.32 5.27
N THR A 96 -7.58 -9.12 6.04
CA THR A 96 -6.99 -10.01 7.07
C THR A 96 -6.03 -11.03 6.47
N SER A 97 -6.30 -11.50 5.25
CA SER A 97 -5.44 -12.48 4.57
C SER A 97 -4.07 -11.91 4.17
N ILE A 98 -3.99 -10.60 3.93
CA ILE A 98 -2.77 -9.94 3.47
C ILE A 98 -1.83 -9.66 4.65
N ASP A 99 -2.38 -9.28 5.81
CA ASP A 99 -1.59 -9.06 7.02
C ASP A 99 -0.86 -10.34 7.46
N LYS A 100 -1.53 -11.51 7.41
CA LYS A 100 -0.94 -12.81 7.75
C LYS A 100 0.24 -13.21 6.85
N LYS A 101 0.28 -12.73 5.60
CA LYS A 101 1.38 -13.03 4.68
C LYS A 101 2.66 -12.27 5.05
N LYS A 102 2.55 -11.14 5.76
CA LYS A 102 3.70 -10.38 6.26
C LYS A 102 4.43 -11.09 7.39
N ASP A 103 3.69 -11.69 8.32
CA ASP A 103 4.29 -12.40 9.46
C ASP A 103 5.16 -13.59 9.03
N LEU A 104 4.83 -14.20 7.87
CA LEU A 104 5.57 -15.32 7.30
C LEU A 104 6.82 -14.88 6.53
N GLN A 105 6.83 -13.68 5.93
CA GLN A 105 7.97 -13.15 5.18
C GLN A 105 8.99 -12.39 6.05
N GLY A 106 8.55 -11.88 7.23
CA GLY A 106 9.43 -11.24 8.21
C GLY A 106 10.44 -12.18 8.89
N ARG A 107 10.29 -13.51 8.75
CA ARG A 107 11.21 -14.49 9.38
C ARG A 107 12.40 -14.90 8.49
N ALA A 108 12.43 -14.50 7.23
CA ALA A 108 13.47 -14.94 6.27
C ALA A 108 14.64 -13.95 6.09
N GLY A 109 14.70 -12.84 6.86
CA GLY A 109 15.58 -11.70 6.59
C GLY A 109 16.71 -11.41 7.59
N HIS A 110 17.07 -12.33 8.48
CA HIS A 110 18.22 -12.16 9.39
C HIS A 110 19.21 -13.33 9.29
N GLY A 111 19.77 -13.51 8.10
CA GLY A 111 21.01 -14.27 7.86
C GLY A 111 22.16 -13.28 7.66
N GLY A 112 23.06 -13.20 8.64
CA GLY A 112 24.07 -12.14 8.74
C GLY A 112 25.37 -12.35 7.96
N ARG A 113 26.29 -11.40 8.19
CA ARG A 113 27.78 -11.38 8.09
C ARG A 113 28.16 -9.94 7.69
N SER A 114 29.04 -9.22 8.38
CA SER A 114 30.35 -9.62 8.87
C SER A 114 30.78 -8.72 10.02
N GLN A 115 31.03 -9.32 11.17
CA GLN A 115 31.99 -8.79 12.14
C GLN A 115 33.37 -8.83 11.49
N ARG A 116 33.87 -7.70 10.97
CA ARG A 116 35.32 -7.52 10.84
C ARG A 116 35.86 -7.03 12.17
N ARG A 117 36.32 -8.02 12.93
CA ARG A 117 37.24 -7.91 14.06
C ARG A 117 38.32 -6.86 13.75
N GLN A 118 38.31 -5.75 14.47
CA GLN A 118 39.52 -4.99 14.74
C GLN A 118 39.82 -5.18 16.22
N ASN A 119 40.52 -6.27 16.52
CA ASN A 119 41.38 -6.34 17.69
C ASN A 119 42.26 -7.58 17.55
N THR A 120 43.52 -7.36 17.22
CA THR A 120 44.64 -7.75 18.08
C THR A 120 45.97 -7.22 17.52
N PHE A 121 46.74 -6.62 18.42
CA PHE A 121 48.18 -6.83 18.61
C PHE A 121 49.23 -5.78 18.20
N SER A 122 50.17 -5.59 19.14
CA SER A 122 51.36 -4.72 19.21
C SER A 122 51.05 -3.24 19.45
N ARG A 123 51.18 -2.66 20.66
CA ARG A 123 52.28 -2.67 21.65
C ARG A 123 53.65 -2.44 21.01
N GLN A 124 54.06 -1.17 20.98
CA GLN A 124 55.44 -0.61 21.09
C GLN A 124 55.25 0.92 21.05
N ASN A 125 55.15 1.64 22.17
CA ASN A 125 56.21 2.05 23.09
C ASN A 125 57.35 2.85 22.43
N CYS A 126 57.21 4.17 22.34
CA CYS A 126 58.28 5.20 22.23
C CYS A 126 57.64 6.56 22.63
N ARG A 127 57.55 6.91 23.91
CA ARG A 127 58.44 7.85 24.64
C ARG A 127 58.88 9.11 23.87
N CYS A 128 58.57 10.26 24.49
CA CYS A 128 59.38 11.50 24.59
C CYS A 128 59.55 12.32 23.28
N ARG A 129 59.38 13.64 23.22
CA ARG A 129 59.65 14.74 24.17
C ARG A 129 58.96 16.02 23.69
N ASN A 130 58.59 16.88 24.64
CA ASN A 130 58.30 18.30 24.44
C ASN A 130 59.49 19.04 23.80
N SER A 131 59.20 20.05 22.98
CA SER A 131 60.09 21.18 22.71
C SER A 131 59.25 22.41 22.33
N PRO A 132 59.10 23.41 23.21
CA PRO A 132 58.57 24.71 22.84
C PRO A 132 59.69 25.63 22.34
N SER A 133 59.37 26.48 21.35
CA SER A 133 60.10 27.69 21.00
C SER A 133 59.53 28.89 21.74
#